data_AF-A0A4P6P530-F1
#
_entry.id   AF-A0A4P6P530-F1
#
_cell.length_a   1.000
_cell.length_b   1.000
_cell.length_c   1.000
_cell.angle_alpha   90.00
_cell.angle_beta   90.00
_cell.angle_gamma   90.00
#
_symmetry.space_group_name_H-M   'P 1'
#
loop_
_entity.id
_entity.type
_entity.pdbx_description
1 polymer ?
#
loop_
_entity_poly.entity_id
_entity_poly.type
_entity_poly.pdbx_seq_one_letter_code
_entity_poly.pdbx_strand_id
1 'polypeptide(L)'
;MRALQMLGFITTVVAFLSCYSLILPLNQQSASTPNIAMMFMVTPLLGFSALILIPSSIALFNSKVRSYHLFEGRLWLCLWTVNSLFSLAYICLMGYFFYLFVQS
;
A
#
# COMPACT_ATOMS: atom_id res chain seq x y z
N MET A 1 12.65 4.77 -10.69
CA MET A 1 12.50 3.80 -9.57
C MET A 1 12.55 4.42 -8.19
N ARG A 2 13.57 5.20 -7.82
CA ARG A 2 13.63 5.88 -6.49
C ARG A 2 12.39 6.71 -6.17
N ALA A 3 11.94 7.55 -7.12
CA ALA A 3 10.74 8.35 -6.95
C ALA A 3 9.47 7.51 -6.74
N LEU A 4 9.33 6.36 -7.41
CA LEU A 4 8.18 5.45 -7.26
C LEU A 4 8.17 4.78 -5.89
N GLN A 5 9.32 4.36 -5.37
CA GLN A 5 9.45 3.79 -4.04
C GLN A 5 9.14 4.83 -2.95
N MET A 6 9.59 6.08 -3.12
CA MET A 6 9.24 7.18 -2.22
C MET A 6 7.74 7.54 -2.29
N LEU A 7 7.19 7.63 -3.50
CA LEU A 7 5.77 7.93 -3.72
C LEU A 7 4.88 6.83 -3.16
N GLY A 8 5.24 5.56 -3.41
CA GLY A 8 4.56 4.39 -2.84
C GLY A 8 4.57 4.43 -1.32
N PHE A 9 5.71 4.72 -0.70
CA PHE A 9 5.82 4.85 0.75
C PHE A 9 4.95 5.99 1.30
N ILE A 10 5.04 7.20 0.73
CA ILE A 10 4.26 8.37 1.16
C ILE A 10 2.76 8.11 1.02
N THR A 11 2.33 7.58 -0.12
CA THR A 11 0.91 7.26 -0.35
C THR A 11 0.41 6.21 0.63
N THR A 12 1.23 5.22 0.99
CA THR A 12 0.89 4.23 2.03
C THR A 12 0.67 4.92 3.38
N VAL A 13 1.59 5.77 3.81
CA VAL A 13 1.48 6.52 5.07
C VAL A 13 0.22 7.39 5.10
N VAL A 14 -0.04 8.15 4.03
CA VAL A 14 -1.25 8.98 3.91
C VAL A 14 -2.52 8.13 3.93
N ALA A 15 -2.51 6.97 3.29
CA ALA A 15 -3.64 6.04 3.31
C ALA A 15 -3.91 5.47 4.70
N PHE A 16 -2.86 5.09 5.45
CA PHE A 16 -3.02 4.62 6.83
C PHE A 16 -3.49 5.73 7.78
N LEU A 17 -2.95 6.95 7.65
CA LEU A 17 -3.38 8.09 8.46
C LEU A 17 -4.84 8.47 8.18
N SER A 18 -5.25 8.49 6.92
CA SER A 18 -6.64 8.77 6.55
C SER A 18 -7.59 7.67 7.02
N CYS A 19 -7.17 6.41 6.91
CA CYS A 19 -7.91 5.27 7.45
C CYS A 19 -8.09 5.39 8.98
N TYR A 20 -7.02 5.65 9.74
CA TYR A 20 -7.09 5.83 11.19
C TYR A 20 -8.02 6.98 11.59
N SER A 21 -7.91 8.11 10.90
CA SER A 21 -8.72 9.31 11.16
C SER A 21 -10.21 9.08 10.91
N LEU A 22 -10.56 8.21 9.95
CA LEU A 22 -11.94 7.86 9.63
C LEU A 22 -12.50 6.76 10.54
N ILE A 23 -11.65 5.88 11.08
CA ILE A 23 -12.04 4.82 12.03
C ILE A 23 -12.33 5.39 13.43
N LEU A 24 -11.59 6.42 13.88
CA LEU A 24 -11.77 7.02 15.21
C LEU A 24 -13.22 7.52 15.49
N PRO A 25 -13.88 8.27 14.58
CA PRO A 25 -15.26 8.75 14.80
C PRO A 25 -16.34 7.66 14.64
N LEU A 26 -16.03 6.51 14.01
CA LEU A 26 -16.98 5.40 13.83
C LEU A 26 -17.39 4.74 15.14
N ASN A 27 -16.58 4.87 16.20
CA ASN A 27 -16.92 4.33 17.53
C ASN A 27 -18.00 5.16 18.25
N GLN A 28 -18.42 6.31 17.68
CA GLN A 28 -19.32 7.26 18.35
C GLN A 28 -20.58 7.64 17.53
N GLN A 29 -20.73 7.20 16.28
CA GLN A 29 -21.86 7.65 15.44
C GLN A 29 -22.46 6.59 14.51
N SER A 30 -23.79 6.56 14.51
CA SER A 30 -24.65 5.70 13.71
C SER A 30 -24.44 5.87 12.20
N ALA A 31 -23.99 4.78 11.57
CA ALA A 31 -24.07 4.39 10.15
C ALA A 31 -24.62 5.44 9.15
N SER A 32 -23.75 6.09 8.36
CA SER A 32 -24.06 6.51 6.97
C SER A 32 -22.88 7.17 6.24
N THR A 33 -22.17 8.12 6.85
CA THR A 33 -21.12 8.92 6.18
C THR A 33 -19.69 8.34 6.18
N PRO A 34 -19.18 7.67 7.23
CA PRO A 34 -17.80 7.18 7.25
C PRO A 34 -17.54 6.08 6.21
N ASN A 35 -18.56 5.26 5.90
CA ASN A 35 -18.45 4.15 4.95
C ASN A 35 -18.22 4.64 3.51
N ILE A 36 -18.87 5.73 3.10
CA ILE A 36 -18.71 6.29 1.75
C ILE A 36 -17.29 6.85 1.58
N ALA A 37 -16.79 7.59 2.56
CA ALA A 37 -15.42 8.12 2.54
C ALA A 37 -14.36 7.00 2.51
N MET A 38 -14.55 5.92 3.27
CA MET A 38 -13.66 4.76 3.18
C MET A 38 -13.69 4.09 1.80
N MET A 39 -14.87 3.94 1.21
CA MET A 39 -15.03 3.27 -0.08
C MET A 39 -14.49 4.09 -1.26
N PHE A 40 -14.69 5.42 -1.26
CA PHE A 40 -14.33 6.29 -2.37
C PHE A 40 -13.02 7.07 -2.21
N MET A 41 -12.43 7.15 -1.00
CA MET A 41 -11.13 7.79 -0.79
C MET A 41 -10.07 6.80 -0.33
N VAL A 42 -10.30 6.07 0.76
CA VAL A 42 -9.26 5.19 1.35
C VAL A 42 -8.95 4.00 0.44
N THR A 43 -9.98 3.33 -0.05
CA THR A 43 -9.85 2.14 -0.91
C THR A 43 -9.08 2.43 -2.21
N PRO A 44 -9.43 3.44 -3.03
CA PRO A 44 -8.67 3.74 -4.23
C PRO A 44 -7.26 4.25 -3.94
N LEU A 45 -7.04 4.96 -2.82
CA LEU A 45 -5.70 5.42 -2.44
C LEU A 45 -4.78 4.25 -2.05
N LEU A 46 -5.30 3.26 -1.29
CA LEU A 46 -4.60 2.01 -1.00
C LEU A 46 -4.34 1.19 -2.28
N GLY A 47 -5.34 1.10 -3.17
CA GLY A 47 -5.21 0.42 -4.46
C GLY A 47 -4.14 1.06 -5.35
N PHE A 48 -4.13 2.39 -5.47
CA PHE A 48 -3.13 3.13 -6.21
C PHE A 48 -1.72 2.93 -5.63
N SER A 49 -1.60 2.96 -4.31
CA SER A 49 -0.35 2.67 -3.62
C SER A 49 0.16 1.26 -3.94
N ALA A 50 -0.71 0.25 -3.86
CA ALA A 50 -0.38 -1.14 -4.17
C ALA A 50 0.06 -1.31 -5.65
N LEU A 51 -0.63 -0.67 -6.59
CA LEU A 51 -0.30 -0.70 -8.03
C LEU A 51 1.07 -0.10 -8.34
N ILE A 52 1.57 0.83 -7.52
CA ILE A 52 2.91 1.39 -7.66
C ILE A 52 3.95 0.54 -6.94
N LEU A 53 3.64 0.08 -5.72
CA LEU A 53 4.55 -0.64 -4.85
C LEU A 53 4.88 -2.04 -5.33
N ILE A 54 3.88 -2.81 -5.78
CA ILE A 54 4.05 -4.21 -6.17
C ILE A 54 5.01 -4.33 -7.37
N PRO A 55 4.75 -3.72 -8.55
CA PRO A 55 5.64 -3.87 -9.70
C PRO A 55 7.01 -3.22 -9.48
N SER A 56 7.09 -2.10 -8.76
CA SER A 56 8.39 -1.47 -8.47
C SER A 56 9.24 -2.31 -7.52
N SER A 57 8.64 -2.99 -6.55
CA SER A 57 9.35 -3.88 -5.64
C SER A 57 9.80 -5.17 -6.34
N ILE A 58 8.98 -5.72 -7.23
CA ILE A 58 9.36 -6.86 -8.10
C ILE A 58 10.51 -6.47 -9.03
N ALA A 59 10.45 -5.31 -9.68
CA ALA A 59 11.51 -4.84 -10.57
C ALA A 59 12.85 -4.68 -9.84
N LEU A 60 12.82 -4.19 -8.60
CA LEU A 60 14.01 -3.99 -7.75
C LEU A 60 14.53 -5.27 -7.08
N PHE A 61 13.80 -6.38 -7.15
CA PHE A 61 14.29 -7.70 -6.73
C PHE A 61 15.49 -8.15 -7.58
N ASN A 62 15.51 -7.77 -8.86
CA ASN A 62 16.63 -8.05 -9.75
C ASN A 62 17.82 -7.11 -9.45
N SER A 63 18.94 -7.69 -9.03
CA SER A 63 20.17 -6.95 -8.69
C SER A 63 20.71 -6.11 -9.86
N LYS A 64 20.51 -6.55 -11.12
CA LYS A 64 20.91 -5.80 -12.32
C LYS A 64 20.11 -4.50 -12.47
N VAL A 65 18.80 -4.56 -12.26
CA VAL A 65 17.89 -3.40 -12.34
C VAL A 65 18.16 -2.43 -11.20
N ARG A 66 18.47 -2.97 -10.01
CA ARG A 66 18.86 -2.18 -8.84
C ARG A 66 20.14 -1.37 -9.10
N SER A 67 21.17 -2.00 -9.66
CA SER A 67 22.42 -1.33 -10.01
C SER A 67 22.22 -0.26 -11.10
N TYR A 68 21.46 -0.60 -12.15
CA TYR A 68 21.14 0.32 -13.24
C TYR A 68 20.40 1.59 -12.79
N HIS A 69 19.48 1.47 -11.84
CA HIS A 69 18.76 2.62 -11.28
C HIS A 69 19.45 3.28 -10.08
N LEU A 70 20.73 2.98 -9.86
CA LEU A 70 21.52 3.46 -8.72
C LEU A 70 20.83 3.19 -7.38
N PHE A 71 19.99 2.16 -7.29
CA PHE A 71 19.24 1.85 -6.07
C PHE A 71 20.12 1.05 -5.10
N GLU A 72 21.32 1.56 -4.86
CA GLU A 72 22.36 0.94 -4.06
C GLU A 72 22.65 1.85 -2.87
N GLY A 73 22.43 1.33 -1.66
CA GLY A 73 22.54 2.08 -0.41
C GLY A 73 21.61 1.52 0.65
N ARG A 74 22.04 1.58 1.92
CA ARG A 74 21.29 1.00 3.06
C ARG A 74 19.90 1.63 3.20
N LEU A 75 19.77 2.94 2.97
CA LEU A 75 18.48 3.65 3.02
C LEU A 75 17.51 3.16 1.94
N TRP A 76 17.98 3.06 0.69
CA TRP A 76 17.17 2.60 -0.42
C TRP A 76 16.74 1.15 -0.25
N LEU A 77 17.66 0.28 0.18
CA LEU A 77 17.35 -1.11 0.52
C LEU A 77 16.33 -1.21 1.65
N CYS A 78 16.47 -0.42 2.71
CA CYS A 78 15.48 -0.38 3.80
C CYS A 78 14.10 0.04 3.28
N LEU A 79 14.04 1.13 2.50
CA LEU A 79 12.81 1.61 1.89
C LEU A 79 12.15 0.55 1.00
N TRP A 80 12.95 -0.15 0.19
CA TRP A 80 12.47 -1.25 -0.64
C TRP A 80 11.96 -2.44 0.17
N THR A 81 12.64 -2.81 1.26
CA THR A 81 12.17 -3.87 2.16
C THR A 81 10.82 -3.51 2.78
N VAL A 82 10.68 -2.28 3.30
CA VAL A 82 9.42 -1.80 3.89
C VAL A 82 8.30 -1.79 2.84
N ASN A 83 8.58 -1.28 1.64
CA ASN A 83 7.62 -1.27 0.53
C ASN A 83 7.25 -2.68 0.05
N SER A 84 8.21 -3.62 0.07
CA SER A 84 7.96 -5.03 -0.24
C SER A 84 7.08 -5.69 0.82
N LEU A 85 7.28 -5.36 2.11
CA LEU A 85 6.45 -5.86 3.20
C LEU A 85 4.99 -5.39 3.05
N PHE A 86 4.77 -4.10 2.77
CA PHE A 86 3.43 -3.57 2.50
C PHE A 86 2.81 -4.20 1.24
N SER A 87 3.61 -4.39 0.18
CA SER A 87 3.15 -5.08 -1.04
C SER A 87 2.65 -6.50 -0.74
N LEU A 88 3.37 -7.25 0.09
CA LEU A 88 2.99 -8.60 0.50
C LEU A 88 1.70 -8.57 1.34
N ALA A 89 1.58 -7.62 2.27
CA ALA A 89 0.36 -7.44 3.05
C ALA A 89 -0.86 -7.15 2.15
N TYR A 90 -0.72 -6.30 1.13
CA TYR A 90 -1.79 -6.03 0.16
C TYR A 90 -2.21 -7.30 -0.60
N ILE A 91 -1.25 -8.10 -1.06
CA ILE A 91 -1.53 -9.35 -1.78
C ILE A 91 -2.26 -10.34 -0.87
N CYS A 92 -1.81 -10.50 0.38
CA CYS A 92 -2.46 -11.38 1.36
C CYS A 92 -3.89 -10.94 1.68
N LEU A 93 -4.11 -9.63 1.89
CA LEU A 93 -5.45 -9.08 2.14
C LEU A 93 -6.38 -9.30 0.95
N MET A 94 -5.90 -9.05 -0.27
CA MET A 94 -6.69 -9.33 -1.48
C MET A 94 -7.02 -10.81 -1.62
N GLY A 95 -6.05 -11.70 -1.38
CA GLY A 95 -6.28 -13.15 -1.39
C GLY A 95 -7.30 -13.59 -0.34
N TYR A 96 -7.26 -13.01 0.86
CA TYR A 96 -8.23 -13.26 1.92
C TYR A 96 -9.65 -12.83 1.52
N PHE A 97 -9.81 -11.61 0.98
CA PHE A 97 -11.11 -11.14 0.51
C PHE A 97 -11.65 -12.00 -0.65
N PHE A 98 -10.78 -12.39 -1.58
CA PHE A 98 -11.16 -13.28 -2.67
C PHE A 98 -11.63 -14.65 -2.15
N TYR A 99 -10.91 -15.22 -1.18
CA TYR A 99 -11.31 -16.49 -0.55
C TYR A 99 -12.69 -16.40 0.11
N LEU A 100 -12.95 -15.33 0.88
CA LEU A 100 -14.27 -15.11 1.48
C LEU A 100 -15.38 -14.98 0.42
N PHE A 101 -15.11 -14.27 -0.68
CA PHE A 101 -16.07 -14.09 -1.77
C PHE A 101 -16.39 -15.39 -2.51
N VAL A 102 -15.41 -16.28 -2.69
CA VAL A 102 -15.63 -17.60 -3.31
C VAL A 102 -16.38 -18.54 -2.37
N GLN A 103 -16.21 -18.37 -1.05
CA GLN A 103 -16.90 -19.18 -0.04
C GLN A 103 -18.36 -18.75 0.20
N SER A 104 -18.70 -17.48 -0.06
CA SER A 104 -20.05 -16.91 0.06
C SER A 104 -20.94 -17.21 -1.15
#